data_AF-A0A2Z6IN50-F1
#
_entry.id   AF-A0A2Z6IN50-F1
#
_cell.length_a   1.000
_cell.length_b   1.000
_cell.length_c   1.000
_cell.angle_alpha   90.00
_cell.angle_beta   90.00
_cell.angle_gamma   90.00
#
_symmetry.space_group_name_H-M   'P 1'
#
loop_
_entity.id
_entity.type
_entity.pdbx_description
1 polymer ?
#
loop_
_entity_poly.entity_id
_entity_poly.type
_entity_poly.pdbx_seq_one_letter_code
_entity_poly.pdbx_strand_id
1 'polypeptide(L)'
;MVMSRVFNPMSLRKICVGVFANNQAGDYASSMKAEKLFQRRVILSETAFAEIMIWHVPAPISGSIHSYKYRLAYVIRGECVLRYDNEAGKGDHRHINGREEAYRFSSPRQLMTDFFEEIRRWSDEHADD
;
A
#
# COMPACT_ATOMS: atom_id res chain seq x y z
N MET A 1 5.66 -29.59 -12.75
CA MET A 1 5.16 -29.17 -14.08
C MET A 1 4.51 -27.81 -13.90
N VAL A 2 4.87 -26.88 -14.78
CA VAL A 2 4.84 -25.42 -14.61
C VAL A 2 3.40 -24.87 -14.49
N MET A 3 3.09 -24.09 -13.46
CA MET A 3 1.95 -23.17 -13.47
C MET A 3 2.44 -21.73 -13.43
N SER A 4 3.21 -21.38 -14.46
CA SER A 4 3.27 -20.01 -14.96
C SER A 4 1.89 -19.67 -15.50
N ARG A 5 1.02 -19.09 -14.67
CA ARG A 5 -0.23 -18.47 -15.15
C ARG A 5 -0.03 -16.97 -15.23
N VAL A 6 0.33 -16.62 -16.46
CA VAL A 6 0.31 -15.31 -17.09
C VAL A 6 -0.84 -14.44 -16.57
N PHE A 7 -0.43 -13.31 -16.00
CA PHE A 7 -1.18 -12.07 -15.80
C PHE A 7 -2.10 -11.77 -16.99
N ASN A 8 -3.42 -11.81 -16.78
CA ASN A 8 -4.42 -11.44 -17.79
C ASN A 8 -5.03 -10.06 -17.43
N PRO A 9 -4.72 -8.96 -18.16
CA PRO A 9 -5.07 -7.59 -17.79
C PRO A 9 -6.37 -7.10 -18.45
N MET A 10 -7.45 -7.87 -18.42
CA MET A 10 -8.72 -7.46 -19.03
C MET A 10 -9.92 -8.04 -18.27
N SER A 11 -10.34 -7.38 -17.18
CA SER A 11 -11.74 -7.06 -16.89
C SER A 11 -11.88 -6.43 -15.50
N LEU A 12 -12.89 -5.57 -15.38
CA LEU A 12 -13.43 -4.96 -14.16
C LEU A 12 -12.68 -3.77 -13.55
N ARG A 13 -12.82 -2.68 -14.32
CA ARG A 13 -13.09 -1.34 -13.79
C ARG A 13 -14.21 -1.36 -12.73
N LYS A 14 -14.01 -0.52 -11.71
CA LYS A 14 -14.97 -0.03 -10.70
C LYS A 14 -15.40 -1.01 -9.60
N ILE A 15 -14.73 -0.90 -8.45
CA ILE A 15 -15.40 -0.93 -7.14
C ILE A 15 -14.94 0.32 -6.37
N CYS A 16 -15.91 1.11 -5.93
CA CYS A 16 -15.84 2.42 -5.27
C CYS A 16 -14.95 2.40 -4.01
N VAL A 17 -13.96 3.29 -3.86
CA VAL A 17 -14.04 4.73 -3.49
C VAL A 17 -14.39 4.96 -2.01
N GLY A 18 -13.35 5.27 -1.23
CA GLY A 18 -13.42 6.31 -0.19
C GLY A 18 -12.60 7.51 -0.68
N VAL A 19 -13.28 8.56 -1.13
CA VAL A 19 -12.67 9.87 -1.43
C VAL A 19 -12.22 10.48 -0.10
N PHE A 20 -10.93 10.72 0.08
CA PHE A 20 -10.49 11.81 0.96
C PHE A 20 -10.21 13.02 0.07
N ALA A 21 -11.04 14.03 0.24
CA ALA A 21 -11.11 15.23 -0.57
C ALA A 21 -9.76 15.98 -0.61
N ASN A 22 -9.39 16.48 -1.78
CA ASN A 22 -8.60 17.70 -1.87
C ASN A 22 -9.49 18.76 -2.52
N ASN A 23 -10.10 19.60 -1.69
CA ASN A 23 -10.84 20.78 -2.11
C ASN A 23 -9.92 21.76 -2.85
N GLN A 24 -10.45 22.40 -3.90
CA GLN A 24 -9.85 23.57 -4.55
C GLN A 24 -10.79 24.76 -4.34
N ALA A 25 -10.30 25.84 -3.73
CA ALA A 25 -10.53 27.24 -4.11
C ALA A 25 -9.94 28.21 -3.06
N GLY A 26 -9.14 29.19 -3.49
CA GLY A 26 -8.81 30.41 -2.73
C GLY A 26 -7.32 30.73 -2.52
N ASP A 27 -6.81 31.65 -3.34
CA ASP A 27 -5.76 32.66 -3.09
C ASP A 27 -4.30 32.27 -2.71
N TYR A 28 -3.40 32.53 -3.68
CA TYR A 28 -1.96 32.85 -3.59
C TYR A 28 -1.12 32.28 -2.42
N ALA A 29 -0.93 30.96 -2.39
CA ALA A 29 0.26 30.32 -1.82
C ALA A 29 0.67 29.16 -2.72
N SER A 30 1.93 29.12 -3.15
CA SER A 30 2.54 28.04 -3.93
C SER A 30 2.17 26.67 -3.35
N SER A 31 1.34 25.91 -4.08
CA SER A 31 0.64 24.77 -3.50
C SER A 31 1.60 23.60 -3.20
N MET A 32 1.88 23.38 -1.92
CA MET A 32 2.53 22.19 -1.39
C MET A 32 1.61 20.96 -1.52
N LYS A 33 1.42 20.45 -2.73
CA LYS A 33 0.53 19.30 -3.02
C LYS A 33 1.33 18.00 -3.03
N ALA A 34 0.75 16.95 -2.47
CA ALA A 34 1.30 15.60 -2.57
C ALA A 34 1.22 15.09 -4.01
N GLU A 35 2.33 14.55 -4.51
CA GLU A 35 2.44 13.96 -5.84
C GLU A 35 2.23 12.45 -5.73
N LYS A 36 1.28 11.89 -6.49
CA LYS A 36 1.06 10.45 -6.54
C LYS A 36 2.15 9.79 -7.39
N LEU A 37 3.05 9.06 -6.75
CA LEU A 37 4.13 8.36 -7.44
C LEU A 37 3.70 7.00 -7.96
N PHE A 38 2.92 6.27 -7.17
CA PHE A 38 2.50 4.93 -7.53
C PHE A 38 1.12 4.62 -6.98
N GLN A 39 0.25 4.10 -7.84
CA GLN A 39 -1.04 3.56 -7.43
C GLN A 39 -1.34 2.34 -8.29
N ARG A 40 -1.34 1.17 -7.68
CA ARG A 40 -1.62 -0.09 -8.37
C ARG A 40 -2.36 -1.06 -7.48
N ARG A 41 -3.32 -1.76 -8.07
CA ARG A 41 -3.90 -2.98 -7.51
C ARG A 41 -3.35 -4.18 -8.27
N VAL A 42 -2.87 -5.18 -7.55
CA VAL A 42 -2.33 -6.43 -8.08
C VAL A 42 -3.24 -7.55 -7.62
N ILE A 43 -3.92 -8.20 -8.56
CA ILE A 43 -4.76 -9.37 -8.26
C ILE A 43 -3.83 -10.58 -8.14
N LEU A 44 -3.91 -11.29 -7.02
CA LEU A 44 -3.05 -12.44 -6.70
C LEU A 44 -3.82 -13.76 -6.82
N SER A 45 -5.12 -13.76 -6.51
CA SER A 45 -6.05 -14.88 -6.75
C SER A 45 -7.49 -14.38 -6.94
N GLU A 46 -8.45 -15.29 -7.10
CA GLU A 46 -9.89 -14.93 -7.17
C GLU A 46 -10.38 -14.22 -5.91
N THR A 47 -9.76 -14.49 -4.77
CA THR A 47 -10.14 -13.95 -3.46
C THR A 47 -9.10 -13.00 -2.87
N ALA A 48 -7.92 -12.88 -3.47
CA ALA A 48 -6.79 -12.14 -2.90
C ALA A 48 -6.24 -11.05 -3.84
N PHE A 49 -5.95 -9.89 -3.28
CA PHE A 49 -5.30 -8.79 -4.00
C PHE A 49 -4.42 -7.95 -3.08
N ALA A 50 -3.39 -7.35 -3.67
CA ALA A 50 -2.58 -6.31 -3.05
C ALA A 50 -2.97 -4.93 -3.61
N GLU A 51 -3.15 -3.94 -2.74
CA GLU A 51 -3.33 -2.55 -3.10
C GLU A 51 -2.13 -1.74 -2.63
N ILE A 52 -1.52 -0.99 -3.55
CA ILE A 52 -0.27 -0.25 -3.33
C ILE A 52 -0.51 1.19 -3.71
N MET A 53 -0.33 2.09 -2.75
CA MET A 53 -0.36 3.53 -2.97
C MET A 53 0.85 4.19 -2.32
N ILE A 54 1.59 4.98 -3.09
CA ILE A 54 2.77 5.72 -2.65
C ILE A 54 2.67 7.14 -3.21
N TRP A 55 2.86 8.12 -2.34
CA TRP A 55 2.89 9.53 -2.67
C TRP A 55 4.21 10.15 -2.20
N HIS A 56 4.73 11.07 -2.99
CA HIS A 56 5.73 12.02 -2.53
C HIS A 56 5.02 13.21 -1.89
N VAL A 57 5.40 13.56 -0.67
CA VAL A 57 4.84 14.70 0.05
C VAL A 57 5.89 15.80 0.15
N PRO A 58 5.50 17.09 0.13
CA PRO A 58 6.46 18.20 0.11
C PRO A 58 7.25 18.34 1.41
N ALA A 59 6.74 17.81 2.51
CA ALA A 59 7.43 17.75 3.80
C ALA A 59 7.22 16.36 4.43
N PRO A 60 8.18 15.87 5.24
CA PRO A 60 8.01 14.61 5.96
C PRO A 60 6.76 14.63 6.83
N ILE A 61 6.08 13.48 6.89
CA ILE A 61 4.95 13.28 7.80
C ILE A 61 5.49 13.24 9.23
N SER A 62 4.79 13.84 10.19
CA SER A 62 5.16 13.74 11.61
C SER A 62 5.33 12.28 12.02
N GLY A 63 6.49 11.92 12.58
CA GLY A 63 6.87 10.55 12.93
C GLY A 63 7.69 9.82 11.86
N SER A 64 7.73 10.30 10.62
CA SER A 64 8.60 9.79 9.55
C SER A 64 9.71 10.78 9.22
N ILE A 65 10.90 10.28 8.91
CA ILE A 65 12.06 11.11 8.54
C ILE A 65 12.17 11.36 7.03
N HIS A 66 11.18 10.95 6.25
CA HIS A 66 11.19 10.99 4.79
C HIS A 66 9.92 11.62 4.20
N SER A 67 10.06 12.11 2.97
CA SER A 67 9.02 12.80 2.20
C SER A 67 8.11 11.84 1.41
N TYR A 68 7.77 10.69 2.00
CA TYR A 68 6.87 9.72 1.37
C TYR A 68 5.69 9.40 2.27
N LYS A 69 4.49 9.40 1.70
CA LYS A 69 3.31 8.77 2.28
C LYS A 69 3.07 7.45 1.58
N TYR A 70 2.68 6.42 2.30
CA TYR A 70 2.32 5.17 1.65
C TYR A 70 1.19 4.45 2.38
N ARG A 71 0.49 3.61 1.62
CA ARG A 71 -0.48 2.64 2.11
C ARG A 71 -0.41 1.42 1.19
N LEU A 72 0.13 0.34 1.70
CA LEU A 72 0.15 -0.96 1.06
C LEU A 72 -0.73 -1.90 1.88
N ALA A 73 -1.63 -2.64 1.24
CA ALA A 73 -2.55 -3.55 1.90
C ALA A 73 -2.68 -4.84 1.11
N TYR A 74 -2.58 -5.97 1.78
CA TYR A 74 -2.88 -7.29 1.22
C TYR A 74 -4.20 -7.76 1.82
N VAL A 75 -5.15 -8.08 0.93
CA VAL A 75 -6.53 -8.40 1.29
C VAL A 75 -6.90 -9.76 0.73
N ILE A 76 -7.50 -10.61 1.56
CA ILE A 76 -7.96 -11.95 1.21
C ILE A 76 -9.40 -12.10 1.68
N ARG A 77 -10.31 -12.50 0.78
CA ARG A 77 -11.76 -12.67 1.06
C ARG A 77 -12.39 -11.43 1.74
N GLY A 78 -11.84 -10.24 1.51
CA GLY A 78 -12.30 -8.99 2.11
C GLY A 78 -11.58 -8.57 3.40
N GLU A 79 -10.72 -9.42 3.96
CA GLU A 79 -9.97 -9.16 5.19
C GLU A 79 -8.55 -8.68 4.89
N CYS A 80 -8.11 -7.60 5.57
CA CYS A 80 -6.77 -7.05 5.42
C CYS A 80 -5.80 -7.82 6.33
N VAL A 81 -5.03 -8.74 5.74
CA VAL A 81 -4.11 -9.61 6.50
C VAL A 81 -2.73 -8.98 6.72
N LEU A 82 -2.30 -8.12 5.78
CA LEU A 82 -1.06 -7.34 5.89
C LEU A 82 -1.32 -5.89 5.53
N ARG A 83 -0.74 -4.95 6.28
CA ARG A 83 -0.76 -3.52 5.94
C ARG A 83 0.57 -2.86 6.27
N TYR A 84 1.05 -2.00 5.39
CA TYR A 84 2.16 -1.09 5.65
C TYR A 84 1.65 0.32 5.40
N ASP A 85 1.73 1.18 6.40
CA ASP A 85 1.39 2.59 6.28
C ASP A 85 2.25 3.45 7.21
N ASN A 86 2.18 4.76 6.98
CA ASN A 86 2.80 5.72 7.86
C ASN A 86 1.76 6.77 8.28
N GLU A 87 1.38 6.69 9.55
CA GLU A 87 0.40 7.57 10.17
C GLU A 87 1.10 8.75 10.85
N ALA A 88 0.53 9.95 10.68
CA ALA A 88 1.04 11.14 11.33
C ALA A 88 1.02 10.98 12.86
N GLY A 89 2.17 11.15 13.50
CA GLY A 89 2.36 11.01 14.94
C GLY A 89 2.85 9.63 15.38
N LYS A 90 2.68 8.58 14.56
CA LYS A 90 3.25 7.24 14.82
C LYS A 90 4.50 6.95 14.00
N GLY A 91 4.55 7.50 12.79
CA GLY A 91 5.57 7.16 11.81
C GLY A 91 5.28 5.83 11.10
N ASP A 92 6.34 5.23 10.61
CA ASP A 92 6.33 4.06 9.75
C ASP A 92 6.05 2.79 10.54
N HIS A 93 4.97 2.07 10.18
CA HIS A 93 4.59 0.84 10.84
C HIS A 93 3.94 -0.15 9.88
N ARG A 94 3.85 -1.40 10.34
CA ARG A 94 3.21 -2.49 9.63
C ARG A 94 2.27 -3.25 10.55
N HIS A 95 1.21 -3.78 9.98
CA HIS A 95 0.25 -4.65 10.63
C HIS A 95 0.36 -6.03 9.99
N ILE A 96 0.71 -7.04 10.78
CA ILE A 96 0.85 -8.42 10.35
C ILE A 96 0.04 -9.29 11.33
N ASN A 97 -0.93 -10.05 10.83
CA ASN A 97 -1.75 -10.95 11.65
C ASN A 97 -2.35 -10.25 12.90
N GLY A 98 -2.81 -9.00 12.73
CA GLY A 98 -3.38 -8.18 13.81
C GLY A 98 -2.38 -7.57 14.79
N ARG A 99 -1.06 -7.71 14.57
CA ARG A 99 -0.02 -7.07 15.37
C ARG A 99 0.55 -5.85 14.67
N GLU A 100 0.58 -4.72 15.37
CA GLU A 100 1.23 -3.49 14.92
C GLU A 100 2.71 -3.49 15.34
N GLU A 101 3.60 -3.29 14.38
CA GLU A 101 5.06 -3.26 14.60
C GLU A 101 5.68 -2.04 13.90
N ALA A 102 6.69 -1.44 14.51
CA ALA A 102 7.47 -0.38 13.88
C ALA A 102 8.17 -0.91 12.62
N TYR A 103 8.11 -0.14 11.53
CA TYR A 103 8.74 -0.48 10.27
C TYR A 103 9.82 0.54 9.93
N ARG A 104 11.04 0.07 9.65
CA ARG A 104 12.15 0.95 9.30
C ARG A 104 12.15 1.24 7.81
N PHE A 105 11.52 2.35 7.41
CA PHE A 105 11.55 2.78 6.02
C PHE A 105 12.98 3.08 5.55
N SER A 106 13.30 2.63 4.32
CA SER A 106 14.57 2.91 3.65
C SER A 106 14.37 3.54 2.28
N SER A 107 13.58 2.91 1.41
CA SER A 107 13.22 3.44 0.09
C SER A 107 11.88 2.88 -0.39
N PRO A 108 11.20 3.55 -1.35
CA PRO A 108 9.98 3.01 -1.94
C PRO A 108 10.19 1.63 -2.59
N ARG A 109 11.38 1.39 -3.16
CA ARG A 109 11.74 0.09 -3.75
C ARG A 109 11.81 -1.00 -2.69
N GLN A 110 12.52 -0.74 -1.58
CA GLN A 110 12.62 -1.71 -0.48
C GLN A 110 11.26 -1.96 0.17
N LEU A 111 10.44 -0.91 0.36
CA LEU A 111 9.07 -1.04 0.85
C LEU A 111 8.24 -2.00 -0.02
N MET A 112 8.35 -1.91 -1.34
CA MET A 112 7.67 -2.86 -2.23
C MET A 112 8.24 -4.27 -2.09
N THR A 113 9.57 -4.42 -2.04
CA THR A 113 10.23 -5.73 -1.85
C THR A 113 9.76 -6.39 -0.56
N ASP A 114 9.90 -5.70 0.58
CA ASP A 114 9.54 -6.22 1.90
C ASP A 114 8.06 -6.62 1.95
N PHE A 115 7.18 -5.81 1.36
CA PHE A 115 5.75 -6.10 1.31
C PHE A 115 5.42 -7.36 0.50
N PHE A 116 6.02 -7.52 -0.69
CA PHE A 116 5.77 -8.72 -1.51
C PHE A 116 6.44 -9.98 -0.93
N GLU A 117 7.57 -9.85 -0.25
CA GLU A 117 8.18 -10.94 0.50
C GLU A 117 7.28 -11.40 1.64
N GLU A 118 6.65 -10.46 2.37
CA GLU A 118 5.71 -10.80 3.44
C GLU A 118 4.43 -11.46 2.90
N ILE A 119 3.90 -11.00 1.76
CA ILE A 119 2.77 -11.68 1.09
C ILE A 119 3.14 -13.12 0.75
N ARG A 120 4.36 -13.33 0.22
CA ARG A 120 4.83 -14.67 -0.12
C ARG A 120 4.92 -15.55 1.12
N ARG A 121 5.53 -15.05 2.21
CA ARG A 121 5.61 -15.78 3.48
C ARG A 121 4.23 -16.13 4.02
N TRP A 122 3.32 -15.17 4.04
CA TRP A 122 1.94 -15.39 4.48
C TRP A 122 1.26 -16.49 3.65
N SER A 123 1.45 -16.45 2.33
CA SER A 123 0.86 -17.44 1.40
C SER A 123 1.48 -18.82 1.56
N ASP A 124 2.78 -18.92 1.82
CA ASP A 124 3.47 -20.18 2.09
C ASP A 124 3.04 -20.79 3.44
N GLU A 125 2.75 -19.95 4.46
CA GLU A 125 2.26 -20.38 5.78
C GLU A 125 0.78 -20.81 5.78
N HIS A 126 -0.03 -20.28 4.86
CA HIS A 126 -1.47 -20.53 4.77
C HIS A 126 -1.85 -21.26 3.46
N ALA A 127 -0.90 -21.98 2.85
CA ALA A 127 -1.11 -22.68 1.58
C ALA A 127 -2.11 -23.85 1.65
N ASP A 128 -2.46 -24.28 2.87
CA ASP A 128 -3.29 -25.46 3.15
C ASP A 128 -4.76 -25.14 3.53
N ASP A 129 -5.17 -23.86 3.53
CA ASP A 129 -6.53 -23.38 3.91
C ASP A 129 -7.47 -23.02 2.73
#